data_AF-A0A6J0BHE7-F1
#
_entry.id   AF-A0A6J0BHE7-F1
#
_cell.length_a   1.000
_cell.length_b   1.000
_cell.length_c   1.000
_cell.angle_alpha   90.00
_cell.angle_beta   90.00
_cell.angle_gamma   90.00
#
_symmetry.space_group_name_H-M   'P 1'
#
loop_
_entity.id
_entity.type
_entity.pdbx_description
1 polymer ?
#
loop_
_entity_poly.entity_id
_entity_poly.type
_entity_poly.pdbx_seq_one_letter_code
_entity_poly.pdbx_strand_id
1 'polypeptide(L)'
;MLNSTYFLGQRRGFNNQLNDTRKRFTYFVPRDFAWKAAEIKFPSTYKKLFMPEYSYHAEQILQRHLVVADQAYTMAKLKDMYFNDTVILPTMRDTLKLHVKEVGE
;
A
#
# COMPACT_ATOMS: atom_id res chain seq x y z
N MET A 1 -10.84 -8.85 -7.54
CA MET A 1 -11.29 -8.55 -6.17
C MET A 1 -10.09 -8.08 -5.33
N LEU A 2 -10.32 -7.59 -4.11
CA LEU A 2 -9.31 -7.07 -3.16
C LEU A 2 -9.30 -7.90 -1.85
N ASN A 3 -9.70 -9.18 -1.91
CA ASN A 3 -9.93 -10.01 -0.73
C ASN A 3 -8.65 -10.22 0.08
N SER A 4 -7.51 -10.42 -0.59
CA SER A 4 -6.23 -10.67 0.07
C SER A 4 -5.75 -9.46 0.88
N THR A 5 -5.80 -8.25 0.32
CA THR A 5 -5.39 -7.04 1.03
C THR A 5 -6.30 -6.74 2.21
N TYR A 6 -7.62 -6.90 2.02
CA TYR A 6 -8.60 -6.71 3.10
C TYR A 6 -8.35 -7.67 4.26
N PHE A 7 -8.17 -8.96 3.96
CA PHE A 7 -7.87 -9.99 4.97
C PHE A 7 -6.57 -9.70 5.73
N LEU A 8 -5.48 -9.35 5.03
CA LEU A 8 -4.22 -8.99 5.66
C LEU A 8 -4.36 -7.75 6.55
N GLY A 9 -5.18 -6.78 6.15
CA GLY A 9 -5.42 -5.55 6.90
C GLY A 9 -6.38 -5.71 8.09
N GLN A 10 -7.23 -6.74 8.11
CA GLN A 10 -8.02 -7.05 9.31
C GLN A 10 -7.13 -7.53 10.46
N ARG A 11 -6.01 -8.20 10.13
CA ARG A 11 -5.06 -8.67 11.12
C ARG A 11 -4.41 -7.48 11.83
N ARG A 12 -4.30 -7.60 13.16
CA ARG A 12 -3.79 -6.54 14.05
C ARG A 12 -4.56 -5.21 13.97
N GLY A 13 -5.75 -5.19 13.35
CA GLY A 13 -6.60 -4.00 13.28
C GLY A 13 -6.07 -2.89 12.36
N PHE A 14 -5.18 -3.20 11.40
CA PHE A 14 -4.65 -2.19 10.47
C PHE A 14 -5.77 -1.44 9.74
N ASN A 15 -6.86 -2.11 9.34
CA ASN A 15 -7.98 -1.48 8.65
C ASN A 15 -8.77 -0.49 9.53
N ASN A 16 -8.72 -0.62 10.86
CA ASN A 16 -9.52 0.21 11.77
C ASN A 16 -9.17 1.70 11.63
N GLN A 17 -7.91 2.01 11.33
CA GLN A 17 -7.44 3.38 11.17
C GLN A 17 -7.96 4.07 9.90
N LEU A 18 -8.37 3.30 8.89
CA LEU A 18 -8.83 3.84 7.61
C LEU A 18 -10.17 4.58 7.76
N ASN A 19 -10.84 4.40 8.91
CA ASN A 19 -12.05 5.12 9.29
C ASN A 19 -11.76 6.47 9.99
N ASP A 20 -10.50 6.84 10.24
CA ASP A 20 -10.16 8.12 10.87
C ASP A 20 -10.29 9.28 9.87
N THR A 21 -11.38 10.05 9.99
CA THR A 21 -11.69 11.18 9.11
C THR A 21 -10.83 12.42 9.34
N ARG A 22 -10.01 12.44 10.41
CA ARG A 22 -9.07 13.52 10.71
C ARG A 22 -7.79 13.42 9.88
N LYS A 23 -7.54 12.27 9.26
CA LYS A 23 -6.40 12.03 8.39
C LYS A 23 -6.82 12.00 6.92
N ARG A 24 -5.89 12.24 6.00
CA ARG A 24 -6.09 11.98 4.58
C ARG A 24 -5.16 10.88 4.14
N PHE A 25 -5.76 9.83 3.60
CA PHE A 25 -5.07 8.62 3.19
C PHE A 25 -4.95 8.58 1.67
N THR A 26 -3.77 8.19 1.18
CA THR A 26 -3.62 7.68 -0.19
C THR A 26 -3.10 6.26 -0.11
N TYR A 27 -3.96 5.30 -0.44
CA TYR A 27 -3.65 3.89 -0.25
C TYR A 27 -3.38 3.20 -1.58
N PHE A 28 -2.14 2.76 -1.80
CA PHE A 28 -1.75 1.93 -2.94
C PHE A 28 -2.11 0.47 -2.70
N VAL A 29 -3.37 0.11 -2.93
CA VAL A 29 -3.90 -1.23 -2.61
C VAL A 29 -3.52 -2.25 -3.70
N PRO A 30 -2.71 -3.28 -3.39
CA PRO A 30 -2.47 -4.35 -4.34
C PRO A 30 -3.75 -5.14 -4.61
N ARG A 31 -4.02 -5.45 -5.88
CA ARG A 31 -5.14 -6.33 -6.27
C ARG A 31 -4.80 -7.78 -5.98
N ASP A 32 -5.83 -8.65 -5.86
CA ASP A 32 -5.61 -10.09 -5.64
C ASP A 32 -4.70 -10.74 -6.69
N PHE A 33 -4.72 -10.22 -7.93
CA PHE A 33 -3.79 -10.64 -8.97
C PHE A 33 -2.31 -10.45 -8.60
N ALA A 34 -1.97 -9.31 -7.97
CA ALA A 34 -0.59 -9.04 -7.53
C ALA A 34 -0.18 -9.99 -6.40
N TRP A 35 -1.11 -10.32 -5.49
CA TRP A 35 -0.88 -11.31 -4.44
C TRP A 35 -0.68 -12.73 -4.99
N LYS A 36 -1.47 -13.14 -5.98
CA LYS A 36 -1.26 -14.42 -6.70
C LYS A 36 0.09 -14.46 -7.43
N ALA A 37 0.48 -13.36 -8.07
CA ALA A 37 1.81 -13.26 -8.68
C ALA A 37 2.93 -13.37 -7.63
N ALA A 38 2.74 -12.77 -6.45
CA ALA A 38 3.67 -12.90 -5.33
C ALA A 38 3.71 -14.32 -4.74
N GLU A 39 2.58 -15.04 -4.70
CA GLU A 39 2.50 -16.45 -4.31
C GLU A 39 3.33 -17.34 -5.23
N ILE A 40 3.20 -17.14 -6.55
CA ILE A 40 3.99 -17.90 -7.54
C ILE A 40 5.48 -17.57 -7.42
N LYS A 41 5.82 -16.29 -7.28
CA LYS A 41 7.21 -15.82 -7.27
C LYS A 41 7.93 -16.11 -5.94
N PHE A 42 7.21 -16.04 -4.82
CA PHE A 42 7.76 -16.13 -3.46
C PHE A 42 6.87 -16.98 -2.54
N PRO A 43 6.69 -18.28 -2.81
CA PRO A 43 5.66 -19.10 -2.15
C PRO A 43 5.81 -19.18 -0.64
N SER A 44 7.04 -19.36 -0.13
CA SER A 44 7.30 -19.41 1.31
C SER A 44 7.03 -18.08 2.01
N THR A 45 7.39 -16.96 1.39
CA THR A 45 7.14 -15.62 1.94
C THR A 45 5.66 -15.30 1.91
N TYR A 46 4.99 -15.59 0.80
CA TYR A 46 3.54 -15.45 0.67
C TYR A 46 2.83 -16.24 1.76
N LYS A 47 3.14 -17.53 1.93
CA LYS A 47 2.54 -18.35 3.00
C LYS A 47 2.71 -17.72 4.38
N LYS A 48 3.91 -17.22 4.71
CA LYS A 48 4.17 -16.53 5.98
C LYS A 48 3.30 -15.29 6.16
N LEU A 49 3.11 -14.45 5.14
CA LEU A 49 2.25 -13.26 5.27
C LEU A 49 0.80 -13.61 5.70
N PHE A 50 0.32 -14.78 5.30
CA PHE A 50 -1.02 -15.27 5.63
C PHE A 50 -1.05 -16.17 6.88
N MET A 51 0.04 -16.27 7.64
CA MET A 51 0.09 -16.95 8.95
C MET A 51 -0.04 -15.94 10.11
N PRO A 52 -0.85 -16.21 11.15
CA PRO A 52 -1.06 -15.27 12.26
C PRO A 52 0.22 -14.81 12.97
N GLU A 53 1.19 -15.70 13.11
CA GLU A 53 2.46 -15.49 13.81
C GLU A 53 3.34 -14.42 13.11
N TYR A 54 3.12 -14.21 11.81
CA TYR A 54 3.84 -13.24 10.99
C TYR A 54 2.97 -12.04 10.60
N SER A 55 1.83 -11.85 11.25
CA SER A 55 0.89 -10.75 10.97
C SER A 55 1.57 -9.37 11.06
N TYR A 56 2.62 -9.23 11.87
CA TYR A 56 3.42 -8.00 11.92
C TYR A 56 4.12 -7.66 10.60
N HIS A 57 4.57 -8.66 9.83
CA HIS A 57 5.17 -8.42 8.52
C HIS A 57 4.12 -7.98 7.50
N ALA A 58 2.92 -8.56 7.55
CA ALA A 58 1.82 -8.15 6.69
C ALA A 58 1.44 -6.69 6.97
N GLU A 59 1.23 -6.33 8.24
CA GLU A 59 0.95 -4.95 8.65
C GLU A 59 2.03 -3.98 8.16
N GLN A 60 3.30 -4.33 8.34
CA GLN A 60 4.45 -3.54 7.90
C GLN A 60 4.47 -3.29 6.38
N ILE A 61 4.09 -4.28 5.58
CA ILE A 61 3.94 -4.12 4.13
C ILE A 61 2.79 -3.16 3.84
N LEU A 62 1.64 -3.35 4.47
CA LEU A 62 0.46 -2.48 4.23
C LEU A 62 0.73 -1.02 4.65
N GLN A 63 1.45 -0.80 5.76
CA GLN A 63 1.86 0.54 6.22
C GLN A 63 2.76 1.25 5.20
N ARG A 64 3.65 0.54 4.51
CA ARG A 64 4.48 1.10 3.42
C ARG A 64 3.63 1.56 2.22
N HIS A 65 2.45 0.98 2.03
CA HIS A 65 1.54 1.33 0.95
C HIS A 65 0.51 2.41 1.35
N LEU A 66 0.45 2.78 2.62
CA LEU A 66 -0.50 3.77 3.14
C LEU A 66 0.19 5.10 3.40
N VAL A 67 -0.01 6.04 2.48
CA VAL A 67 0.43 7.44 2.63
C VAL A 67 -0.55 8.17 3.54
N VAL A 68 0.00 8.91 4.51
CA VAL A 68 -0.77 9.74 5.45
C VAL A 68 -0.23 11.16 5.36
N ALA A 69 -1.05 12.09 4.90
CA ALA A 69 -0.68 13.48 4.71
C ALA A 69 -1.87 14.40 5.00
N ASP A 70 -1.66 15.71 4.87
CA ASP A 70 -2.73 16.71 5.00
C ASP A 70 -3.71 16.69 3.83
N GLN A 71 -3.38 15.95 2.76
CA GLN A 71 -4.18 15.82 1.56
C GLN A 71 -4.14 14.39 1.00
N ALA A 72 -5.18 14.01 0.27
CA ALA A 72 -5.17 12.81 -0.56
C ALA A 72 -4.58 13.13 -1.94
N TYR A 73 -3.84 12.20 -2.51
CA TYR A 73 -3.20 12.34 -3.80
C TYR A 73 -3.93 11.52 -4.87
N THR A 74 -4.30 12.18 -5.96
CA THR A 74 -4.79 11.53 -7.18
C THR A 74 -3.61 11.12 -8.06
N MET A 75 -3.82 10.18 -9.00
CA MET A 75 -2.76 9.79 -9.94
C MET A 75 -2.30 10.94 -10.84
N ALA A 76 -3.21 11.81 -11.28
CA ALA A 76 -2.86 13.03 -12.00
C ALA A 76 -1.94 13.94 -11.16
N LYS A 77 -2.28 14.17 -9.89
CA LYS A 77 -1.45 14.99 -9.00
C LYS A 77 -0.06 14.38 -8.78
N LEU A 78 0.02 13.06 -8.58
CA LEU A 78 1.33 12.40 -8.44
C LEU A 78 2.18 12.47 -9.71
N LYS A 79 1.53 12.44 -10.89
CA LYS A 79 2.20 12.69 -12.18
C LYS A 79 2.72 14.12 -12.27
N ASP A 80 1.93 15.12 -11.87
CA ASP A 80 2.33 16.53 -11.96
C ASP A 80 3.43 16.88 -10.94
N MET A 81 3.39 16.27 -9.75
CA MET A 81 4.44 16.41 -8.74
C MET A 81 5.80 15.87 -9.19
N TYR A 82 5.83 15.02 -10.22
CA TYR A 82 7.05 14.44 -10.76
C TYR A 82 7.87 15.41 -11.63
N PHE A 83 7.44 16.65 -11.88
CA PHE A 83 8.27 17.63 -12.60
C PHE A 83 9.68 17.82 -11.98
N ASN A 84 9.91 17.34 -10.74
CA ASN A 84 11.18 17.32 -10.02
C ASN A 84 11.69 15.89 -9.64
N ASP A 85 11.76 14.94 -10.59
CA ASP A 85 12.37 13.58 -10.45
C ASP A 85 11.66 12.50 -9.65
N THR A 86 11.41 12.66 -8.36
CA THR A 86 10.90 11.54 -7.53
C THR A 86 9.93 12.07 -6.51
N VAL A 87 8.72 11.53 -6.52
CA VAL A 87 7.73 11.87 -5.50
C VAL A 87 8.12 11.13 -4.23
N ILE A 88 8.34 11.88 -3.15
CA ILE A 88 8.59 11.37 -1.81
C ILE A 88 7.33 11.62 -0.98
N LEU A 89 6.64 10.56 -0.57
CA LEU A 89 5.41 10.63 0.21
C LEU A 89 5.64 10.10 1.64
N PRO A 90 5.14 10.79 2.68
CA PRO A 90 5.15 10.25 4.04
C PRO A 90 4.15 9.09 4.14
N THR A 91 4.64 7.92 4.56
CA THR A 91 3.80 6.77 4.90
C THR A 91 3.72 6.63 6.40
N MET A 92 2.86 5.72 6.86
CA MET A 92 2.77 5.39 8.28
C MET A 92 4.08 4.92 8.92
N ARG A 93 4.97 4.31 8.14
CA ARG A 93 6.18 3.68 8.65
C ARG A 93 7.44 4.49 8.34
N ASP A 94 7.52 5.01 7.13
CA ASP A 94 8.71 5.67 6.58
C ASP A 94 8.31 6.54 5.37
N THR A 95 9.21 6.77 4.43
CA THR A 95 8.95 7.46 3.16
C THR A 95 8.76 6.47 2.00
N LEU A 96 7.80 6.78 1.13
CA LEU A 96 7.60 6.07 -0.13
C LEU A 96 8.12 6.95 -1.27
N LYS A 97 9.18 6.47 -1.92
CA LYS A 97 9.73 7.07 -3.15
C LYS A 97 9.12 6.36 -4.34
N LEU A 98 8.42 7.10 -5.20
CA LEU A 98 7.77 6.53 -6.37
C LEU A 98 7.83 7.47 -7.57
N HIS A 99 7.53 6.87 -8.72
CA HIS A 99 7.42 7.57 -9.99
C HIS A 99 6.15 7.12 -10.70
N VAL A 100 5.35 8.09 -11.16
CA VAL A 100 4.11 7.86 -11.91
C VAL A 100 4.31 8.36 -13.33
N LYS A 101 4.12 7.48 -14.32
CA LYS A 101 4.02 7.83 -15.74
C LYS A 101 2.66 7.41 -16.26
N GLU A 102 2.20 8.15 -17.25
CA GLU A 102 1.12 7.71 -18.11
C GLU A 102 1.67 6.70 -19.12
N VAL A 103 0.98 5.59 -19.32
CA VAL A 103 1.38 4.54 -20.27
C VAL A 103 0.29 4.45 -21.32
N GLY A 104 0.61 4.90 -22.54
CA GLY A 104 -0.26 4.88 -23.72
C GLY A 104 -0.69 6.27 -24.19
N GLU A 105 -0.24 6.63 -25.40
CA GLU A 105 -1.12 7.15 -26.48
C GLU A 105 -1.24 6.04 -27.53
#